data_AF-A0A453NS00-F1
#
_entry.id   AF-A0A453NS00-F1
#
_cell.length_a   1.000
_cell.length_b   1.000
_cell.length_c   1.000
_cell.angle_alpha   90.00
_cell.angle_beta   90.00
_cell.angle_gamma   90.00
#
_symmetry.space_group_name_H-M   'P 1'
#
loop_
_entity.id
_entity.type
_entity.pdbx_description
1 polymer ?
#
loop_
_entity_poly.entity_id
_entity_poly.type
_entity_poly.pdbx_seq_one_letter_code
_entity_poly.pdbx_strand_id
1 'polypeptide(L)'
;VDKDDMVPDMLVLPPGTDMHKHPLVTDGKVFLQGKASCMVAAALSPKPGWKVIDACAAPGNKTVHLAALMNGEGSIIACELNKERAKTLQHTVRRSGA
;
A
#
# COMPACT_ATOMS: atom_id res chain seq x y z
N VAL A 1 15.16 0.99 13.82
CA VAL A 1 14.24 1.15 12.67
C VAL A 1 14.68 2.40 11.99
N ASP A 2 15.15 2.26 10.76
CA ASP A 2 15.66 3.39 9.98
C ASP A 2 14.57 3.88 9.05
N LYS A 3 14.64 5.15 8.63
CA LYS A 3 13.76 5.69 7.60
C LYS A 3 14.45 5.59 6.26
N ASP A 4 13.68 5.25 5.23
CA ASP A 4 14.20 5.35 3.86
C ASP A 4 14.43 6.80 3.47
N ASP A 5 15.44 7.03 2.64
CA ASP A 5 15.87 8.34 2.17
C ASP A 5 15.09 8.84 0.95
N MET A 6 14.50 7.92 0.17
CA MET A 6 13.82 8.24 -1.09
C MET A 6 12.30 8.11 -1.00
N VAL A 7 11.81 7.15 -0.21
CA VAL A 7 10.38 6.85 -0.09
C VAL A 7 9.86 7.39 1.25
N PRO A 8 9.01 8.42 1.24
CA PRO A 8 8.36 8.90 2.46
C PRO A 8 7.64 7.78 3.20
N ASP A 9 7.66 7.83 4.53
CA ASP A 9 6.96 6.90 5.43
C ASP A 9 7.36 5.42 5.32
N MET A 10 8.42 5.11 4.58
CA MET A 10 8.99 3.76 4.54
C MET A 10 9.97 3.55 5.70
N LEU A 11 9.70 2.51 6.49
CA LEU A 11 10.55 2.06 7.58
C LEU A 11 11.38 0.85 7.15
N VAL A 12 12.67 0.88 7.46
CA VAL A 12 13.63 -0.19 7.21
C VAL A 12 13.95 -0.90 8.52
N LEU A 13 13.83 -2.22 8.50
CA LEU A 13 14.07 -3.10 9.64
C LEU A 13 15.33 -3.94 9.37
N PRO A 14 16.07 -4.35 10.42
CA PRO A 14 17.18 -5.27 10.27
C PRO A 14 16.76 -6.56 9.55
N PRO A 15 17.64 -7.15 8.71
CA PRO A 15 17.36 -8.43 8.06
C PRO A 15 16.95 -9.52 9.06
N GLY A 16 16.00 -10.37 8.68
CA GLY A 16 15.48 -11.44 9.53
C GLY A 16 14.42 -11.03 10.56
N THR A 17 14.07 -9.74 10.63
CA THR A 17 12.97 -9.28 11.49
C THR A 17 11.62 -9.70 10.91
N ASP A 18 10.90 -10.59 11.60
CA ASP A 18 9.53 -10.98 11.24
C ASP A 18 8.50 -10.06 11.93
N MET A 19 7.70 -9.36 11.13
CA MET A 19 6.62 -8.49 11.58
C MET A 19 5.23 -9.01 11.22
N HIS A 20 5.10 -10.17 10.57
CA HIS A 20 3.83 -10.66 10.01
C HIS A 20 2.72 -10.81 11.06
N LYS A 21 3.07 -11.13 12.30
CA LYS A 21 2.14 -11.29 13.44
C LYS A 21 2.06 -10.06 14.35
N HIS A 22 2.83 -9.02 14.06
CA HIS A 22 2.87 -7.84 14.91
C HIS A 22 1.57 -7.05 14.79
N PRO A 23 1.00 -6.51 15.90
CA PRO A 23 -0.27 -5.77 15.87
C PRO A 23 -0.33 -4.64 14.85
N LEU A 24 0.77 -3.89 14.68
CA LEU A 24 0.85 -2.84 13.64
C LEU A 24 0.61 -3.39 12.23
N VAL A 25 1.07 -4.60 11.94
CA VAL A 25 0.86 -5.24 10.63
C VAL A 25 -0.51 -5.85 10.56
N THR A 26 -0.98 -6.58 11.58
CA THR A 26 -2.30 -7.25 11.54
C THR A 26 -3.45 -6.24 11.50
N ASP A 27 -3.33 -5.15 12.24
CA ASP A 27 -4.36 -4.10 12.35
C ASP A 27 -4.37 -3.15 11.14
N GLY A 28 -3.51 -3.36 10.14
CA GLY A 28 -3.48 -2.54 8.92
C GLY A 28 -2.86 -1.15 9.10
N LYS A 29 -2.15 -0.91 10.20
CA LYS A 29 -1.46 0.36 10.47
C LYS A 29 -0.14 0.47 9.69
N VAL A 30 0.49 -0.66 9.40
CA VAL A 30 1.71 -0.78 8.61
C VAL A 30 1.57 -1.93 7.61
N PHE A 31 2.04 -1.72 6.39
CA PHE A 31 2.06 -2.74 5.34
C PHE A 31 3.49 -3.16 5.03
N LEU A 32 3.74 -4.47 5.04
CA LEU A 32 5.04 -5.01 4.63
C LEU A 32 5.15 -4.93 3.11
N GLN A 33 6.08 -4.11 2.63
CA GLN A 33 6.25 -3.84 1.21
C GLN A 33 7.72 -3.56 0.90
N GLY A 34 8.22 -4.12 -0.21
CA GLY A 34 9.59 -3.87 -0.68
C GLY A 34 9.77 -2.46 -1.27
N LYS A 35 10.98 -1.89 -1.12
CA LYS A 35 11.33 -0.52 -1.54
C LYS A 35 10.92 -0.20 -2.97
N ALA A 36 11.29 -1.06 -3.92
CA ALA A 36 10.95 -0.89 -5.33
C ALA A 36 9.44 -0.76 -5.59
N SER A 37 8.61 -1.48 -4.83
CA SER A 37 7.15 -1.38 -4.94
C SER A 37 6.64 -0.04 -4.40
N CYS A 38 7.24 0.49 -3.33
CA CYS A 38 6.86 1.79 -2.77
C CYS A 38 7.27 2.96 -3.67
N MET A 39 8.45 2.85 -4.31
CA MET A 39 8.96 3.88 -5.22
C MET A 39 8.01 4.20 -6.37
N VAL A 40 7.25 3.21 -6.87
CA VAL A 40 6.29 3.44 -7.97
C VAL A 40 5.18 4.41 -7.55
N ALA A 41 4.59 4.23 -6.37
CA ALA A 41 3.54 5.12 -5.87
C ALA A 41 4.10 6.51 -5.52
N ALA A 42 5.28 6.55 -4.91
CA ALA A 42 5.98 7.81 -4.62
C ALA A 42 6.30 8.59 -5.91
N ALA A 43 6.81 7.92 -6.95
CA ALA A 43 7.12 8.52 -8.23
C ALA A 43 5.87 9.04 -8.96
N LEU A 44 4.73 8.35 -8.83
CA LEU A 44 3.45 8.85 -9.36
C LEU A 44 2.99 10.12 -8.65
N SER A 45 3.32 10.30 -7.37
CA SER A 45 3.01 11.49 -6.57
C SER A 45 1.56 11.98 -6.70
N PRO A 46 0.56 11.09 -6.53
CA PRO A 46 -0.84 11.46 -6.73
C PRO A 46 -1.25 12.57 -5.74
N LYS A 47 -2.16 13.44 -6.17
CA LYS A 47 -2.69 14.52 -5.32
C LYS A 47 -4.08 14.17 -4.78
N PRO A 48 -4.44 14.66 -3.59
CA PRO A 48 -5.80 14.59 -3.08
C PRO A 48 -6.82 15.04 -4.14
N GLY A 49 -7.92 14.29 -4.28
CA GLY A 49 -9.00 14.56 -5.23
C GLY A 49 -8.79 13.98 -6.64
N TRP A 50 -7.63 13.42 -6.96
CA TRP A 50 -7.39 12.76 -8.26
C TRP A 50 -8.24 11.51 -8.45
N LYS A 51 -8.42 11.14 -9.72
CA LYS A 51 -8.93 9.82 -10.12
C LYS A 51 -7.77 9.00 -10.66
N VAL A 52 -7.42 7.91 -9.98
CA VAL A 52 -6.25 7.08 -10.31
C VAL A 52 -6.70 5.67 -10.66
N ILE A 53 -5.97 4.99 -11.56
CA ILE A 53 -6.17 3.57 -11.86
C ILE A 53 -4.93 2.77 -11.43
N ASP A 54 -5.17 1.72 -10.65
CA ASP A 54 -4.21 0.66 -10.37
C ASP A 54 -4.63 -0.58 -11.17
N ALA A 55 -4.03 -0.74 -12.35
CA ALA A 55 -4.48 -1.73 -13.34
C ALA A 55 -4.18 -3.19 -12.94
N CYS A 56 -3.28 -3.43 -11.97
CA CYS A 56 -2.88 -4.76 -11.52
C CYS A 56 -2.71 -4.76 -9.99
N ALA A 57 -3.83 -4.52 -9.31
CA ALA A 57 -3.84 -4.04 -7.93
C ALA A 57 -3.52 -5.11 -6.87
N ALA A 58 -3.84 -6.39 -7.10
CA ALA A 58 -3.69 -7.38 -6.04
C ALA A 58 -2.20 -7.68 -5.71
N PRO A 59 -1.84 -7.83 -4.42
CA PRO A 59 -2.71 -8.01 -3.26
C PRO A 59 -3.21 -6.71 -2.59
N GLY A 60 -2.90 -5.52 -3.13
CA GLY A 60 -3.48 -4.24 -2.71
C GLY A 60 -2.55 -3.24 -2.07
N ASN A 61 -1.28 -3.60 -1.79
CA ASN A 61 -0.39 -2.69 -1.04
C ASN A 61 -0.11 -1.38 -1.80
N LYS A 62 0.02 -1.41 -3.14
CA LYS A 62 0.18 -0.17 -3.94
C LYS A 62 -1.10 0.66 -3.94
N THR A 63 -2.25 0.03 -4.08
CA THR A 63 -3.56 0.68 -4.01
C THR A 63 -3.73 1.43 -2.69
N VAL A 64 -3.41 0.78 -1.56
CA VAL A 64 -3.45 1.39 -0.22
C VAL A 64 -2.43 2.52 -0.09
N HIS A 65 -1.22 2.33 -0.62
CA HIS A 65 -0.21 3.38 -0.60
C HIS A 65 -0.65 4.61 -1.41
N LEU A 66 -1.27 4.42 -2.57
CA LEU A 66 -1.87 5.52 -3.35
C LEU A 66 -2.97 6.24 -2.56
N ALA A 67 -3.84 5.50 -1.88
CA ALA A 67 -4.90 6.08 -1.05
C ALA A 67 -4.33 6.92 0.10
N ALA A 68 -3.25 6.43 0.73
CA ALA A 68 -2.53 7.15 1.78
C ALA A 68 -1.92 8.47 1.26
N LEU A 69 -1.24 8.44 0.11
CA LEU A 69 -0.66 9.64 -0.52
C LEU A 69 -1.73 10.66 -0.95
N MET A 70 -2.93 10.18 -1.28
CA MET A 70 -4.09 11.01 -1.63
C MET A 70 -4.88 11.48 -0.40
N ASN A 71 -4.43 11.17 0.83
CA ASN A 71 -5.13 11.49 2.09
C ASN A 71 -6.59 11.02 2.15
N GLY A 72 -6.92 9.92 1.46
CA GLY A 72 -8.29 9.42 1.38
C GLY A 72 -9.25 10.28 0.54
N GLU A 73 -8.75 11.28 -0.19
CA GLU A 73 -9.56 12.15 -1.05
C GLU A 73 -9.45 11.77 -2.53
N GLY A 74 -10.58 11.65 -3.23
CA GLY A 74 -10.65 11.29 -4.65
C GLY A 74 -11.14 9.86 -4.85
N SER A 75 -10.61 9.17 -5.87
CA SER A 75 -11.01 7.78 -6.14
C SER A 75 -9.92 6.98 -6.82
N ILE A 76 -9.77 5.70 -6.44
CA ILE A 76 -8.86 4.76 -7.06
C ILE A 76 -9.67 3.59 -7.66
N ILE A 77 -9.47 3.32 -8.95
CA ILE A 77 -10.00 2.14 -9.62
C ILE A 77 -8.94 1.05 -9.53
N ALA A 78 -9.19 0.04 -8.70
CA ALA A 78 -8.28 -1.09 -8.50
C ALA A 78 -8.75 -2.30 -9.31
N CYS A 79 -7.95 -2.71 -10.30
CA CYS A 79 -8.28 -3.80 -11.22
C CYS A 79 -7.49 -5.06 -10.87
N GLU A 80 -8.16 -6.21 -10.82
CA GLU A 80 -7.54 -7.53 -10.74
C GLU A 80 -8.41 -8.53 -11.50
N LEU A 81 -7.78 -9.32 -12.38
CA LEU A 81 -8.49 -10.31 -13.19
C LEU A 81 -8.81 -11.58 -12.40
N ASN A 82 -7.90 -12.01 -11.53
CA ASN A 82 -8.06 -13.24 -10.76
C ASN A 82 -8.99 -13.01 -9.55
N LYS A 83 -10.11 -13.76 -9.52
CA LYS A 83 -11.15 -13.62 -8.48
C LYS A 83 -10.63 -13.85 -7.05
N GLU A 84 -9.74 -14.81 -6.83
CA GLU A 84 -9.21 -15.07 -5.49
C GLU A 84 -8.25 -13.96 -5.06
N ARG A 85 -7.38 -13.50 -5.96
CA ARG A 85 -6.52 -12.34 -5.70
C ARG A 85 -7.33 -11.06 -5.48
N ALA A 86 -8.47 -10.90 -6.14
CA ALA A 86 -9.39 -9.79 -5.93
C ALA A 86 -10.01 -9.82 -4.52
N LYS A 87 -10.30 -11.00 -3.95
CA LYS A 87 -10.73 -11.10 -2.54
C LYS A 87 -9.63 -10.64 -1.59
N THR A 88 -8.38 -11.03 -1.84
CA THR A 88 -7.23 -10.56 -1.05
C THR A 88 -7.07 -9.05 -1.14
N LEU A 89 -7.18 -8.49 -2.34
CA LEU A 89 -7.19 -7.03 -2.58
C LEU A 89 -8.28 -6.33 -1.75
N GLN A 90 -9.52 -6.80 -1.83
CA GLN A 90 -10.64 -6.24 -1.06
C GLN A 90 -10.39 -6.31 0.45
N HIS A 91 -9.82 -7.41 0.94
CA HIS A 91 -9.48 -7.56 2.35
C HIS A 91 -8.40 -6.55 2.78
N THR A 92 -7.32 -6.41 1.99
CA THR A 92 -6.23 -5.45 2.23
C THR A 92 -6.75 -4.01 2.28
N VAL A 93 -7.58 -3.61 1.31
CA VAL A 93 -8.15 -2.25 1.24
C VAL A 93 -9.03 -1.99 2.46
N ARG A 94 -9.99 -2.88 2.78
CA ARG A 94 -10.85 -2.73 3.96
C ARG A 94 -10.06 -2.63 5.27
N ARG A 95 -9.01 -3.42 5.40
CA ARG A 95 -8.15 -3.45 6.59
C ARG A 95 -7.32 -2.17 6.73
N SER A 96 -7.03 -1.48 5.62
CA SER A 96 -6.29 -0.21 5.62
C SER A 96 -7.14 1.01 5.98
N GLY A 97 -8.47 0.92 5.83
CA GLY A 97 -9.39 2.05 5.99
C GLY A 97 -9.48 2.98 4.77
N ALA A 98 -8.89 2.60 3.64
CA ALA A 98 -9.02 3.29 2.35
C ALA A 98 -10.37 3.04 1.66
#